data_AF-A0AAJ0A9N6-F1
#
_entry.id   AF-A0AAJ0A9N6-F1
#
_cell.length_a   1.000
_cell.length_b   1.000
_cell.length_c   1.000
_cell.angle_alpha   90.00
_cell.angle_beta   90.00
_cell.angle_gamma   90.00
#
_symmetry.space_group_name_H-M   'P 1'
#
loop_
_entity.id
_entity.type
_entity.pdbx_description
1 polymer ?
#
loop_
_entity_poly.entity_id
_entity_poly.type
_entity_poly.pdbx_seq_one_letter_code
_entity_poly.pdbx_strand_id
1 'polypeptide(L)'
;MSIPCRPAARLAFRSLRQCPRAPAGAPRETRAYHSYDHPDPTTTFHPHESTILSAAYKHVPEHGFSQKALALGAKDAGYLDISSSVLPDGPFSLIRYHLVTKREGMAAKEKELFEESSQVGVSEKVELLTWERLLENKAVIDRWQEALAIMAQPSYVPASFKELAKLVDEIWFLSGDTAVDPSWYTKRASLSMIYASSELFMTNDKSAGFKDTRDFLRRRLSEVKEAGGVMGSLGQWVGFTASAGVNVLRSKGLRI
;
A
#
# COMPACT_ATOMS: atom_id res chain seq x y z
N MET A 1 -7.83 -13.51 -94.92
CA MET A 1 -7.76 -14.76 -94.12
C MET A 1 -7.31 -14.39 -92.71
N SER A 2 -8.25 -14.56 -91.78
CA SER A 2 -8.18 -14.75 -90.32
C SER A 2 -7.07 -14.14 -89.47
N ILE A 3 -7.50 -13.22 -88.59
CA ILE A 3 -6.85 -12.74 -87.36
C ILE A 3 -7.15 -13.72 -86.22
N PRO A 4 -6.22 -13.90 -85.26
CA PRO A 4 -6.57 -13.98 -83.83
C PRO A 4 -5.73 -12.96 -83.03
N CYS A 5 -6.29 -11.92 -82.39
CA CYS A 5 -6.97 -11.81 -81.09
C CYS A 5 -6.19 -12.27 -79.82
N ARG A 6 -5.61 -11.24 -79.14
CA ARG A 6 -5.58 -10.95 -77.67
C ARG A 6 -4.63 -11.77 -76.75
N PRO A 7 -4.30 -11.31 -75.50
CA PRO A 7 -4.43 -9.97 -74.88
C PRO A 7 -3.20 -9.47 -74.04
N ALA A 8 -3.28 -8.17 -73.72
CA ALA A 8 -2.74 -7.38 -72.60
C ALA A 8 -1.85 -7.97 -71.49
N ALA A 9 -0.84 -7.20 -71.10
CA ALA A 9 -0.47 -7.02 -69.68
C ALA A 9 0.03 -5.59 -69.43
N ARG A 10 -0.80 -4.76 -68.77
CA ARG A 10 -0.38 -3.48 -68.18
C ARG A 10 0.44 -3.79 -66.93
N LEU A 11 1.68 -3.33 -66.88
CA LEU A 11 2.48 -3.30 -65.66
C LEU A 11 1.84 -2.33 -64.65
N ALA A 12 1.12 -2.87 -63.67
CA ALA A 12 0.72 -2.13 -62.48
C ALA A 12 1.84 -2.26 -61.44
N PHE A 13 2.63 -1.21 -61.23
CA PHE A 13 3.50 -1.09 -60.07
C PHE A 13 2.62 -1.02 -58.82
N ARG A 14 2.46 -2.17 -58.14
CA ARG A 14 1.90 -2.22 -56.79
C ARG A 14 3.01 -1.75 -55.83
N SER A 15 2.91 -0.50 -55.39
CA SER A 15 3.66 -0.03 -54.22
C SER A 15 3.26 -0.90 -53.02
N LEU A 16 4.16 -1.78 -52.59
CA LEU A 16 4.05 -2.44 -51.29
C LEU A 16 4.20 -1.35 -50.23
N ARG A 17 3.07 -0.82 -49.74
CA ARG A 17 3.05 -0.11 -48.46
C ARG A 17 3.45 -1.12 -47.39
N GLN A 18 4.73 -1.10 -47.04
CA GLN A 18 5.20 -1.71 -45.81
C GLN A 18 4.52 -0.96 -44.66
N CYS A 19 3.56 -1.60 -44.00
CA CYS A 19 3.14 -1.17 -42.68
C CYS A 19 4.37 -1.25 -41.76
N PRO A 20 4.74 -0.17 -41.05
CA PRO A 20 5.79 -0.27 -40.06
C PRO A 20 5.34 -1.29 -39.00
N ARG A 21 6.13 -2.34 -38.85
CA ARG A 21 5.97 -3.34 -37.80
C ARG A 21 6.15 -2.61 -36.47
N ALA A 22 5.09 -2.54 -35.67
CA ALA A 22 5.13 -1.89 -34.36
C ALA A 22 6.30 -2.49 -33.55
N PRO A 23 7.15 -1.67 -32.90
CA PRO A 23 8.23 -2.19 -32.08
C PRO A 23 7.64 -3.00 -30.92
N ALA A 24 8.16 -4.21 -30.69
CA ALA A 24 7.74 -5.15 -29.66
C ALA A 24 8.14 -4.73 -28.22
N GLY A 25 8.07 -3.44 -27.92
CA GLY A 25 8.57 -2.87 -26.67
C GLY A 25 8.05 -1.46 -26.44
N ALA A 26 6.75 -1.23 -26.63
CA ALA A 26 6.14 -0.03 -26.08
C ALA A 26 6.26 -0.12 -24.54
N PRO A 27 6.83 0.89 -23.86
CA PRO A 27 6.82 0.93 -22.40
C PRO A 27 5.35 0.84 -21.95
N ARG A 28 5.05 -0.07 -21.02
CA ARG A 28 3.72 -0.16 -20.40
C ARG A 28 3.40 1.22 -19.84
N GLU A 29 2.37 1.87 -20.38
CA GLU A 29 1.87 3.13 -19.87
C GLU A 29 1.44 2.92 -18.41
N THR A 30 2.29 3.33 -17.47
CA THR A 30 1.87 3.53 -16.09
C THR A 30 0.91 4.71 -16.11
N ARG A 31 -0.37 4.43 -15.85
CA ARG A 31 -1.40 5.47 -15.77
C ARG A 31 -0.97 6.49 -14.72
N ALA A 32 -1.00 7.77 -15.08
CA ALA A 32 -0.67 8.85 -14.14
C ALA A 32 -1.81 9.19 -13.17
N TYR A 33 -2.97 8.54 -13.32
CA TYR A 33 -4.17 8.77 -12.50
C TYR A 33 -4.73 7.45 -11.96
N HIS A 34 -5.15 7.47 -10.70
CA HIS A 34 -5.77 6.34 -10.01
C HIS A 34 -7.28 6.34 -10.32
N SER A 35 -7.74 5.37 -11.12
CA SER A 35 -9.16 5.20 -11.46
C SER A 35 -9.70 3.95 -10.78
N TYR A 36 -10.79 4.10 -10.01
CA TYR A 36 -11.48 2.98 -9.36
C TYR A 36 -12.10 2.02 -10.38
N ASP A 37 -12.59 2.55 -11.50
CA ASP A 37 -13.23 1.76 -12.57
C ASP A 37 -12.21 0.95 -13.39
N HIS A 38 -10.92 1.25 -13.22
CA HIS A 38 -9.83 0.61 -13.94
C HIS A 38 -8.70 0.21 -12.99
N PRO A 39 -8.88 -0.87 -12.22
CA PRO A 39 -7.84 -1.36 -11.33
C PRO A 39 -6.56 -1.67 -12.12
N ASP A 40 -5.42 -1.55 -11.45
CA ASP A 40 -4.13 -1.82 -12.05
C ASP A 40 -4.06 -3.31 -12.44
N PRO A 41 -3.85 -3.65 -13.72
CA PRO A 41 -3.84 -5.05 -14.18
C PRO A 41 -2.54 -5.78 -13.80
N THR A 42 -1.63 -5.12 -13.08
CA THR A 42 -0.34 -5.69 -12.67
C THR A 42 -0.55 -6.62 -11.49
N THR A 43 -0.50 -7.93 -11.75
CA THR A 43 -0.39 -8.94 -10.70
C THR A 43 0.82 -8.63 -9.83
N THR A 44 0.64 -8.44 -8.52
CA THR A 44 1.70 -8.03 -7.59
C THR A 44 2.88 -9.03 -7.55
N PHE A 45 2.60 -10.30 -7.82
CA PHE A 45 3.58 -11.39 -7.90
C PHE A 45 3.33 -12.23 -9.16
N HIS A 46 4.40 -12.72 -9.79
CA HIS A 46 4.25 -13.71 -10.86
C HIS A 46 3.70 -15.03 -10.30
N PRO A 47 3.04 -15.87 -11.13
CA PRO A 47 2.45 -17.14 -10.66
C PRO A 47 3.45 -18.05 -9.93
N HIS A 48 4.68 -18.15 -10.46
CA HIS A 48 5.74 -18.97 -9.87
C HIS A 48 6.24 -18.38 -8.54
N GLU A 49 6.41 -17.06 -8.46
CA GLU A 49 6.78 -16.35 -7.23
C GLU A 49 5.73 -16.58 -6.15
N SER A 50 4.44 -16.41 -6.48
CA SER A 50 3.33 -16.62 -5.54
C SER A 50 3.28 -18.06 -5.01
N THR A 51 3.55 -19.05 -5.87
CA THR A 51 3.60 -20.46 -5.46
C THR A 51 4.73 -20.71 -4.45
N ILE A 52 5.93 -20.18 -4.72
CA ILE A 52 7.07 -20.32 -3.80
C ILE A 52 6.83 -19.55 -2.50
N LEU A 53 6.33 -18.31 -2.58
CA LEU A 53 6.10 -17.44 -1.43
C LEU A 53 5.01 -18.00 -0.50
N SER A 54 3.91 -18.51 -1.05
CA SER A 54 2.85 -19.15 -0.27
C SER A 54 3.31 -20.43 0.43
N ALA A 55 4.17 -21.24 -0.20
CA ALA A 55 4.81 -22.39 0.44
C ALA A 55 5.81 -21.97 1.52
N ALA A 56 6.68 -20.99 1.21
CA ALA A 56 7.68 -20.46 2.13
C ALA A 56 7.06 -19.82 3.38
N TYR A 57 5.89 -19.19 3.25
CA TYR A 57 5.20 -18.53 4.36
C TYR A 57 4.86 -19.49 5.51
N LYS A 58 4.63 -20.79 5.21
CA LYS A 58 4.37 -21.83 6.21
C LYS A 58 5.56 -22.05 7.15
N HIS A 59 6.78 -21.75 6.68
CA HIS A 59 8.02 -21.92 7.43
C HIS A 59 8.45 -20.68 8.23
N VAL A 60 7.72 -19.57 8.09
CA VAL A 60 8.06 -18.29 8.76
C VAL A 60 8.04 -18.39 10.28
N PRO A 61 7.07 -19.05 10.95
CA PRO A 61 7.08 -19.14 12.41
C PRO A 61 8.36 -19.78 12.96
N GLU A 62 8.88 -20.82 12.28
CA GLU A 62 10.06 -21.56 12.72
C GLU A 62 11.37 -20.90 12.28
N HIS A 63 11.45 -20.42 11.02
CA HIS A 63 12.69 -19.97 10.39
C HIS A 63 12.78 -18.46 10.13
N GLY A 64 11.74 -17.71 10.48
CA GLY A 64 11.66 -16.27 10.28
C GLY A 64 11.60 -15.87 8.81
N PHE A 65 11.73 -14.56 8.56
CA PHE A 65 11.80 -13.99 7.21
C PHE A 65 13.23 -14.14 6.68
N SER A 66 13.59 -15.36 6.29
CA SER A 66 14.97 -15.73 5.94
C SER A 66 15.09 -16.46 4.61
N GLN A 67 16.31 -16.52 4.07
CA GLN A 67 16.60 -17.29 2.85
C GLN A 67 16.31 -18.79 3.04
N LYS A 68 16.44 -19.29 4.27
CA LYS A 68 16.14 -20.69 4.61
C LYS A 68 14.65 -21.00 4.42
N ALA A 69 13.76 -20.10 4.88
CA ALA A 69 12.32 -20.26 4.67
C ALA A 69 11.96 -20.29 3.17
N LEU A 70 12.62 -19.45 2.36
CA LEU A 70 12.44 -19.44 0.91
C LEU A 70 12.94 -20.72 0.23
N ALA A 71 14.11 -21.23 0.62
CA ALA A 71 14.65 -22.47 0.08
C ALA A 71 13.76 -23.68 0.41
N LEU A 72 13.22 -23.74 1.63
CA LEU A 72 12.26 -24.79 2.04
C LEU A 72 10.93 -24.65 1.30
N GLY A 73 10.40 -23.43 1.15
CA GLY A 73 9.20 -23.20 0.34
C GLY A 73 9.36 -23.58 -1.12
N ALA A 74 10.54 -23.36 -1.70
CA ALA A 74 10.85 -23.80 -3.06
C ALA A 74 10.83 -25.34 -3.17
N LYS A 75 11.42 -26.06 -2.20
CA LYS A 75 11.36 -27.53 -2.15
C LYS A 75 9.93 -28.04 -2.04
N ASP A 76 9.14 -27.46 -1.14
CA ASP A 76 7.75 -27.87 -0.91
C ASP A 76 6.86 -27.64 -2.15
N ALA A 77 7.17 -26.62 -2.93
CA ALA A 77 6.52 -26.34 -4.20
C ALA A 77 7.02 -27.20 -5.38
N GLY A 78 7.96 -28.14 -5.13
CA GLY A 78 8.52 -29.03 -6.14
C GLY A 78 9.64 -28.41 -6.98
N TYR A 79 10.18 -27.26 -6.57
CA TYR A 79 11.33 -26.61 -7.20
C TYR A 79 12.64 -26.94 -6.49
N LEU A 80 13.76 -26.58 -7.11
CA LEU A 80 15.08 -26.67 -6.51
C LEU A 80 15.30 -25.51 -5.53
N ASP A 81 16.20 -25.68 -4.54
CA ASP A 81 16.55 -24.63 -3.56
C ASP A 81 16.99 -23.33 -4.24
N ILE A 82 17.72 -23.47 -5.35
CA ILE A 82 18.24 -22.35 -6.14
C ILE A 82 17.13 -21.53 -6.80
N SER A 83 15.93 -22.10 -6.97
CA SER A 83 14.76 -21.38 -7.51
C SER A 83 14.31 -20.21 -6.64
N SER A 84 14.73 -20.16 -5.37
CA SER A 84 14.55 -18.97 -4.52
C SER A 84 15.24 -17.70 -5.06
N SER A 85 16.24 -17.84 -5.95
CA SER A 85 16.89 -16.72 -6.67
C SER A 85 15.98 -15.99 -7.66
N VAL A 86 14.83 -16.56 -8.01
CA VAL A 86 13.80 -15.89 -8.83
C VAL A 86 13.24 -14.65 -8.12
N LEU A 87 13.34 -14.60 -6.78
CA LEU A 87 12.92 -13.48 -5.96
C LEU A 87 14.08 -12.48 -5.82
N PRO A 88 14.08 -11.34 -6.54
CA PRO A 88 15.22 -10.42 -6.58
C PRO A 88 15.52 -9.80 -5.21
N ASP A 89 14.49 -9.56 -4.41
CA ASP A 89 14.60 -8.97 -3.07
C ASP A 89 14.78 -10.01 -1.96
N GLY A 90 14.91 -11.30 -2.32
CA GLY A 90 15.13 -12.41 -1.39
C GLY A 90 14.13 -12.40 -0.22
N PRO A 91 14.58 -12.43 1.06
CA PRO A 91 13.71 -12.46 2.22
C PRO A 91 12.70 -11.30 2.30
N PHE A 92 13.03 -10.13 1.75
CA PHE A 92 12.08 -9.01 1.70
C PHE A 92 10.86 -9.31 0.82
N SER A 93 10.99 -10.18 -0.20
CA SER A 93 9.84 -10.63 -0.98
C SER A 93 8.81 -11.38 -0.13
N LEU A 94 9.25 -12.09 0.90
CA LEU A 94 8.36 -12.79 1.85
C LEU A 94 7.63 -11.82 2.78
N ILE A 95 8.31 -10.74 3.20
CA ILE A 95 7.69 -9.65 3.96
C ILE A 95 6.65 -8.95 3.08
N ARG A 96 7.02 -8.59 1.84
CA ARG A 96 6.10 -7.97 0.88
C ARG A 96 4.88 -8.87 0.63
N TYR A 97 5.09 -10.17 0.50
CA TYR A 97 4.01 -11.14 0.34
C TYR A 97 3.03 -11.10 1.52
N HIS A 98 3.54 -11.06 2.76
CA HIS A 98 2.70 -10.90 3.94
C HIS A 98 1.93 -9.57 3.91
N LEU A 99 2.60 -8.43 3.71
CA LEU A 99 1.96 -7.12 3.71
C LEU A 99 0.83 -7.02 2.67
N VAL A 100 1.09 -7.48 1.45
CA VAL A 100 0.14 -7.44 0.33
C VAL A 100 -1.03 -8.38 0.58
N THR A 101 -0.77 -9.64 0.94
CA THR A 101 -1.82 -10.65 1.14
C THR A 101 -2.77 -10.24 2.27
N LYS A 102 -2.21 -9.68 3.36
CA LYS A 102 -3.01 -9.19 4.49
C LYS A 102 -3.84 -7.97 4.13
N ARG A 103 -3.26 -7.01 3.40
CA ARG A 103 -4.00 -5.85 2.88
C ARG A 103 -5.15 -6.26 1.94
N GLU A 104 -4.88 -7.13 0.97
CA GLU A 104 -5.88 -7.61 0.00
C GLU A 104 -6.99 -8.44 0.65
N GLY A 105 -6.71 -9.09 1.78
CA GLY A 105 -7.70 -9.80 2.59
C GLY A 105 -8.67 -8.90 3.37
N MET A 106 -8.35 -7.62 3.57
CA MET A 106 -9.15 -6.73 4.42
C MET A 106 -10.56 -6.48 3.88
N ALA A 107 -10.75 -6.44 2.56
CA ALA A 107 -12.08 -6.24 1.98
C ALA A 107 -13.04 -7.40 2.29
N ALA A 108 -12.53 -8.63 2.43
CA ALA A 108 -13.33 -9.75 2.89
C ALA A 108 -13.66 -9.65 4.39
N LYS A 109 -12.69 -9.17 5.18
CA LYS A 109 -12.86 -8.93 6.62
C LYS A 109 -13.86 -7.82 6.93
N GLU A 110 -13.83 -6.74 6.16
CA GLU A 110 -14.81 -5.65 6.26
C GLU A 110 -16.24 -6.17 6.14
N LYS A 111 -16.51 -7.00 5.12
CA LYS A 111 -17.83 -7.61 4.93
C LYS A 111 -18.22 -8.49 6.12
N GLU A 112 -17.33 -9.36 6.59
CA GLU A 112 -17.55 -10.23 7.75
C GLU A 112 -17.89 -9.42 9.03
N LEU A 113 -17.23 -8.27 9.23
CA LEU A 113 -17.39 -7.46 10.44
C LEU A 113 -18.64 -6.56 10.40
N PHE A 114 -19.02 -6.07 9.22
CA PHE A 114 -20.04 -5.03 9.08
C PHE A 114 -21.31 -5.47 8.33
N GLU A 115 -21.43 -6.73 7.91
CA GLU A 115 -22.63 -7.28 7.26
C GLU A 115 -23.92 -7.07 8.07
N GLU A 116 -23.83 -7.08 9.41
CA GLU A 116 -25.00 -6.93 10.30
C GLU A 116 -25.15 -5.52 10.92
N SER A 117 -24.13 -4.65 10.82
CA SER A 117 -24.07 -3.40 11.59
C SER A 117 -24.17 -2.16 10.70
N SER A 118 -25.39 -1.77 10.32
CA SER A 118 -25.63 -0.64 9.41
C SER A 118 -25.36 0.76 10.00
N GLN A 119 -24.91 0.88 11.26
CA GLN A 119 -24.83 2.16 11.99
C GLN A 119 -23.46 2.47 12.63
N VAL A 120 -22.39 1.75 12.27
CA VAL A 120 -21.04 2.03 12.80
C VAL A 120 -20.47 3.28 12.13
N GLY A 121 -20.03 4.25 12.92
CA GLY A 121 -19.43 5.48 12.41
C GLY A 121 -18.07 5.25 11.75
N VAL A 122 -17.67 6.11 10.81
CA VAL A 122 -16.40 5.99 10.04
C VAL A 122 -15.18 5.82 10.97
N SER A 123 -15.09 6.61 12.05
CA SER A 123 -13.96 6.52 12.98
C SER A 123 -13.88 5.19 13.71
N GLU A 124 -15.03 4.60 14.05
CA GLU A 124 -15.10 3.29 14.71
C GLU A 124 -14.74 2.17 13.72
N LYS A 125 -15.18 2.29 12.46
CA LYS A 125 -14.75 1.38 11.39
C LYS A 125 -13.23 1.41 11.19
N VAL A 126 -12.63 2.60 11.18
CA VAL A 126 -11.17 2.76 11.08
C VAL A 126 -10.46 2.07 12.25
N GLU A 127 -10.93 2.27 13.48
CA GLU A 127 -10.37 1.63 14.67
C GLU A 127 -10.45 0.10 14.59
N LEU A 128 -11.60 -0.44 14.17
CA LEU A 128 -11.83 -1.89 14.06
C LEU A 128 -10.97 -2.50 12.96
N LEU A 129 -11.00 -1.94 11.75
CA LEU A 129 -10.21 -2.44 10.62
C LEU A 129 -8.70 -2.37 10.90
N THR A 130 -8.23 -1.29 11.51
CA THR A 130 -6.82 -1.14 11.88
C THR A 130 -6.39 -2.21 12.87
N TRP A 131 -7.26 -2.56 13.81
CA TRP A 131 -6.98 -3.59 14.80
C TRP A 131 -7.03 -5.00 14.25
N GLU A 132 -8.02 -5.31 13.43
CA GLU A 132 -8.09 -6.60 12.75
C GLU A 132 -6.84 -6.81 11.90
N ARG A 133 -6.38 -5.77 11.18
CA ARG A 133 -5.12 -5.84 10.46
C ARG A 133 -3.93 -6.12 11.36
N LEU A 134 -3.82 -5.48 12.52
CA LEU A 134 -2.74 -5.75 13.48
C LEU A 134 -2.81 -7.19 14.01
N LEU A 135 -4.00 -7.69 14.32
CA LEU A 135 -4.20 -9.07 14.79
C LEU A 135 -3.75 -10.13 13.78
N GLU A 136 -3.78 -9.83 12.48
CA GLU A 136 -3.26 -10.74 11.47
C GLU A 136 -1.74 -10.99 11.56
N ASN A 137 -1.01 -10.15 12.29
CA ASN A 137 0.41 -10.34 12.56
C ASN A 137 0.66 -11.35 13.70
N LYS A 138 -0.38 -11.76 14.45
CA LYS A 138 -0.26 -12.67 15.62
C LYS A 138 0.50 -13.95 15.31
N ALA A 139 0.28 -14.56 14.13
CA ALA A 139 0.91 -15.82 13.75
C ALA A 139 2.42 -15.70 13.51
N VAL A 140 2.91 -14.50 13.24
CA VAL A 140 4.33 -14.22 12.91
C VAL A 140 4.97 -13.23 13.88
N ILE A 141 4.32 -12.93 15.00
CA ILE A 141 4.71 -11.84 15.91
C ILE A 141 6.12 -12.02 16.46
N ASP A 142 6.50 -13.26 16.79
CA ASP A 142 7.82 -13.60 17.33
C ASP A 142 8.96 -13.31 16.35
N ARG A 143 8.66 -13.28 15.05
CA ARG A 143 9.59 -13.00 13.95
C ARG A 143 9.37 -11.63 13.32
N TRP A 144 8.38 -10.87 13.80
CA TRP A 144 7.99 -9.62 13.19
C TRP A 144 9.01 -8.50 13.44
N GLN A 145 9.73 -8.52 14.56
CA GLN A 145 10.84 -7.59 14.81
C GLN A 145 11.95 -7.72 13.76
N GLU A 146 12.27 -8.95 13.35
CA GLU A 146 13.24 -9.22 12.28
C GLU A 146 12.76 -8.65 10.94
N ALA A 147 11.46 -8.79 10.65
CA ALA A 147 10.85 -8.21 9.44
C ALA A 147 10.90 -6.67 9.45
N LEU A 148 10.55 -6.04 10.57
CA LEU A 148 10.64 -4.59 10.74
C LEU A 148 12.07 -4.09 10.54
N ALA A 149 13.07 -4.82 11.03
CA ALA A 149 14.49 -4.49 10.83
C ALA A 149 14.89 -4.56 9.35
N ILE A 150 14.40 -5.54 8.59
CA ILE A 150 14.63 -5.63 7.15
C ILE A 150 13.96 -4.47 6.42
N MET A 151 12.70 -4.15 6.77
CA MET A 151 11.96 -3.02 6.18
C MET A 151 12.63 -1.66 6.44
N ALA A 152 13.33 -1.52 7.57
CA ALA A 152 14.07 -0.31 7.94
C ALA A 152 15.38 -0.11 7.15
N GLN A 153 15.82 -1.09 6.35
CA GLN A 153 17.01 -0.93 5.51
C GLN A 153 16.76 0.12 4.41
N PRO A 154 17.71 1.03 4.12
CA PRO A 154 17.50 2.13 3.15
C PRO A 154 16.99 1.68 1.78
N SER A 155 17.40 0.49 1.31
CA SER A 155 16.96 -0.08 0.04
C SER A 155 15.49 -0.50 0.04
N TYR A 156 14.93 -0.90 1.19
CA TYR A 156 13.57 -1.42 1.33
C TYR A 156 12.60 -0.42 1.96
N VAL A 157 13.10 0.65 2.57
CA VAL A 157 12.30 1.73 3.16
C VAL A 157 11.26 2.29 2.18
N PRO A 158 11.62 2.70 0.93
CA PRO A 158 10.62 3.25 0.00
C PRO A 158 9.50 2.27 -0.35
N ALA A 159 9.85 0.99 -0.53
CA ALA A 159 8.87 -0.05 -0.84
C ALA A 159 7.96 -0.34 0.37
N SER A 160 8.52 -0.37 1.57
CA SER A 160 7.76 -0.60 2.82
C SER A 160 6.78 0.54 3.09
N PHE A 161 7.22 1.80 2.93
CA PHE A 161 6.34 2.97 3.04
C PHE A 161 5.25 2.98 1.98
N LYS A 162 5.53 2.53 0.75
CA LYS A 162 4.52 2.41 -0.30
C LYS A 162 3.42 1.43 0.08
N GLU A 163 3.77 0.28 0.65
CA GLU A 163 2.78 -0.69 1.13
C GLU A 163 2.01 -0.18 2.36
N LEU A 164 2.65 0.56 3.27
CA LEU A 164 1.97 1.23 4.38
C LEU A 164 0.95 2.27 3.88
N ALA A 165 1.32 3.09 2.89
CA ALA A 165 0.42 4.07 2.30
C ALA A 165 -0.80 3.40 1.65
N LYS A 166 -0.59 2.33 0.87
CA LYS A 166 -1.68 1.53 0.31
C LYS A 166 -2.57 0.91 1.38
N LEU A 167 -1.99 0.43 2.48
CA LEU A 167 -2.75 -0.15 3.59
C LEU A 167 -3.68 0.88 4.22
N VAL A 168 -3.14 2.07 4.51
CA VAL A 168 -3.90 3.18 5.11
C VAL A 168 -4.99 3.67 4.15
N ASP A 169 -4.68 3.75 2.86
CA ASP A 169 -5.67 4.06 1.82
C ASP A 169 -6.81 3.05 1.81
N GLU A 170 -6.48 1.76 1.87
CA GLU A 170 -7.45 0.66 1.91
C GLU A 170 -8.32 0.74 3.17
N ILE A 171 -7.76 0.99 4.36
CA ILE A 171 -8.52 1.15 5.60
C ILE A 171 -9.51 2.32 5.48
N TRP A 172 -9.08 3.48 4.99
CA TRP A 172 -9.95 4.64 4.83
C TRP A 172 -11.03 4.41 3.78
N PHE A 173 -10.70 3.73 2.69
CA PHE A 173 -11.63 3.36 1.63
C PHE A 173 -12.72 2.41 2.16
N LEU A 174 -12.32 1.33 2.82
CA LEU A 174 -13.23 0.34 3.44
C LEU A 174 -14.07 0.94 4.57
N SER A 175 -13.56 1.96 5.26
CA SER A 175 -14.32 2.69 6.28
C SER A 175 -15.40 3.60 5.70
N GLY A 176 -15.38 3.87 4.39
CA GLY A 176 -16.33 4.74 3.70
C GLY A 176 -16.04 6.24 3.83
N ASP A 177 -14.78 6.64 4.05
CA ASP A 177 -14.41 8.07 4.08
C ASP A 177 -14.47 8.69 2.67
N THR A 178 -15.36 9.67 2.48
CA THR A 178 -15.53 10.39 1.22
C THR A 178 -14.84 11.75 1.22
N ALA A 179 -13.81 11.93 2.06
CA ALA A 179 -13.15 13.22 2.23
C ALA A 179 -12.33 13.59 0.98
N VAL A 180 -12.64 14.75 0.40
CA VAL A 180 -11.94 15.34 -0.77
C VAL A 180 -11.24 16.64 -0.42
N ASP A 181 -11.19 16.97 0.87
CA ASP A 181 -10.64 18.21 1.42
C ASP A 181 -9.15 18.05 1.80
N PRO A 182 -8.44 19.13 2.17
CA PRO A 182 -7.04 19.05 2.60
C PRO A 182 -6.80 18.09 3.79
N SER A 183 -7.86 17.72 4.53
CA SER A 183 -7.80 16.70 5.58
C SER A 183 -7.39 15.33 5.06
N TRP A 184 -7.55 15.05 3.76
CA TRP A 184 -7.17 13.79 3.12
C TRP A 184 -5.72 13.38 3.42
N TYR A 185 -4.78 14.32 3.27
CA TYR A 185 -3.35 14.07 3.51
C TYR A 185 -3.06 13.88 5.00
N THR A 186 -3.65 14.73 5.84
CA THR A 186 -3.44 14.68 7.29
C THR A 186 -3.98 13.38 7.90
N LYS A 187 -5.17 12.92 7.47
CA LYS A 187 -5.78 11.64 7.88
C LYS A 187 -4.90 10.43 7.54
N ARG A 188 -4.30 10.43 6.36
CA ARG A 188 -3.42 9.34 5.90
C ARG A 188 -2.08 9.37 6.60
N ALA A 189 -1.48 10.54 6.75
CA ALA A 189 -0.23 10.70 7.47
C ALA A 189 -0.38 10.29 8.95
N SER A 190 -1.46 10.72 9.61
CA SER A 190 -1.73 10.38 11.01
C SER A 190 -2.00 8.89 11.17
N LEU A 191 -2.88 8.29 10.36
CA LEU A 191 -3.17 6.85 10.45
C LEU A 191 -1.93 6.00 10.14
N SER A 192 -1.08 6.41 9.19
CA SER A 192 0.20 5.73 8.91
C SER A 192 1.11 5.71 10.14
N MET A 193 1.26 6.86 10.81
CA MET A 193 2.07 6.96 12.03
C MET A 193 1.48 6.15 13.18
N ILE A 194 0.16 6.19 13.35
CA ILE A 194 -0.56 5.42 14.38
C ILE A 194 -0.37 3.91 14.14
N TYR A 195 -0.57 3.45 12.91
CA TYR A 195 -0.39 2.05 12.55
C TYR A 195 1.05 1.60 12.80
N ALA A 196 2.04 2.31 12.26
CA ALA A 196 3.45 1.93 12.39
C ALA A 196 3.93 1.89 13.86
N SER A 197 3.51 2.88 14.66
CA SER A 197 3.84 2.89 16.10
C SER A 197 3.12 1.79 16.88
N SER A 198 1.87 1.49 16.56
CA SER A 198 1.11 0.39 17.19
C SER A 198 1.67 -0.97 16.80
N GLU A 199 2.08 -1.15 15.54
CA GLU A 199 2.71 -2.38 15.05
C GLU A 199 4.04 -2.64 15.76
N LEU A 200 4.89 -1.61 15.92
CA LEU A 200 6.13 -1.73 16.68
C LEU A 200 5.86 -2.04 18.17
N PHE A 201 4.88 -1.37 18.77
CA PHE A 201 4.49 -1.61 20.16
C PHE A 201 4.03 -3.06 20.38
N MET A 202 3.22 -3.59 19.46
CA MET A 202 2.69 -4.96 19.49
C MET A 202 3.79 -6.02 19.58
N THR A 203 4.96 -5.78 18.98
CA THR A 203 6.07 -6.74 19.04
C THR A 203 6.65 -6.97 20.44
N ASN A 204 6.43 -6.03 21.37
CA ASN A 204 6.91 -6.12 22.74
C ASN A 204 5.77 -6.39 23.75
N ASP A 205 4.53 -6.41 23.28
CA ASP A 205 3.35 -6.59 24.12
C ASP A 205 3.16 -8.07 24.49
N LYS A 206 3.16 -8.34 25.80
CA LYS A 206 2.96 -9.69 26.39
C LYS A 206 1.61 -9.83 27.08
N SER A 207 0.74 -8.83 26.99
CA SER A 207 -0.59 -8.85 27.56
C SER A 207 -1.49 -9.88 26.86
N ALA A 208 -2.49 -10.40 27.58
CA ALA A 208 -3.42 -11.37 27.03
C ALA A 208 -4.19 -10.78 25.85
N GLY A 209 -4.05 -11.39 24.67
CA GLY A 209 -4.72 -10.94 23.45
C GLY A 209 -4.26 -9.57 22.94
N PHE A 210 -3.07 -9.11 23.32
CA PHE A 210 -2.52 -7.78 22.95
C PHE A 210 -3.39 -6.61 23.43
N LYS A 211 -3.99 -6.74 24.62
CA LYS A 211 -4.84 -5.70 25.22
C LYS A 211 -4.12 -4.35 25.32
N ASP A 212 -2.86 -4.34 25.72
CA ASP A 212 -2.10 -3.09 25.87
C ASP A 212 -1.88 -2.40 24.52
N THR A 213 -1.67 -3.17 23.45
CA THR A 213 -1.64 -2.66 22.07
C THR A 213 -2.99 -2.09 21.65
N ARG A 214 -4.10 -2.75 21.98
CA ARG A 214 -5.45 -2.25 21.69
C ARG A 214 -5.73 -0.91 22.37
N ASP A 215 -5.34 -0.79 23.64
CA ASP A 215 -5.49 0.44 24.42
C ASP A 215 -4.56 1.55 23.89
N PHE A 216 -3.34 1.21 23.50
CA PHE A 216 -2.41 2.13 22.85
C PHE A 216 -2.99 2.69 21.55
N LEU A 217 -3.51 1.83 20.68
CA LEU A 217 -4.12 2.22 19.40
C LEU A 217 -5.30 3.20 19.62
N ARG A 218 -6.21 2.86 20.53
CA ARG A 218 -7.38 3.69 20.88
C ARG A 218 -6.98 5.09 21.33
N ARG A 219 -6.00 5.16 22.23
CA ARG A 219 -5.48 6.43 22.75
C ARG A 219 -4.84 7.28 21.65
N ARG A 220 -4.10 6.67 20.73
CA ARG A 220 -3.49 7.38 19.59
C ARG A 220 -4.53 7.91 18.61
N LEU A 221 -5.59 7.14 18.35
CA LEU A 221 -6.72 7.59 17.52
C LEU A 221 -7.51 8.73 18.18
N SER A 222 -7.73 8.68 19.50
CA SER A 222 -8.42 9.75 20.23
C SER A 222 -7.62 11.06 20.24
N GLU A 223 -6.30 10.98 20.44
CA GLU A 223 -5.41 12.16 20.41
C GLU A 223 -5.45 12.89 19.06
N VAL A 224 -5.50 12.16 17.94
CA VAL A 224 -5.62 12.76 16.60
C VAL A 224 -6.98 13.44 16.42
N LYS A 225 -8.05 12.84 16.95
CA LYS A 225 -9.39 13.43 16.91
C LYS A 225 -9.46 14.74 17.70
N GLU A 226 -8.79 14.80 18.86
CA GLU A 226 -8.70 16.02 19.68
C GLU A 226 -7.80 17.08 19.04
N ALA A 227 -6.63 16.68 18.52
CA ALA A 227 -5.67 17.57 17.86
C ALA A 227 -6.22 18.20 16.57
N GLY A 228 -7.08 17.49 15.84
CA GLY A 228 -7.83 18.06 14.70
C GLY A 228 -8.69 19.27 15.09
N GLY A 229 -9.14 19.35 16.35
CA GLY A 229 -9.82 20.53 16.90
C GLY A 229 -8.88 21.69 17.26
N VAL A 230 -7.59 21.42 17.49
CA VAL A 230 -6.58 22.41 17.91
C VAL A 230 -6.06 23.26 16.74
N MET A 231 -6.24 22.83 15.50
CA MET A 231 -5.94 23.66 14.32
C MET A 231 -6.75 24.97 14.33
N GLY A 232 -7.96 24.96 14.90
CA GLY A 232 -8.80 26.14 15.08
C GLY A 232 -8.22 27.17 16.07
N SER A 233 -7.49 26.74 17.11
CA SER A 233 -6.89 27.66 18.09
C SER A 233 -5.55 28.23 17.61
N LEU A 234 -4.80 27.48 16.79
CA LEU A 234 -3.56 27.97 16.17
C LEU A 234 -3.82 29.10 15.15
N GLY A 235 -4.92 29.01 14.39
CA GLY A 235 -5.35 30.09 13.49
C GLY A 235 -5.68 31.40 14.23
N GLN A 236 -6.30 31.30 15.41
CA GLN A 236 -6.56 32.46 16.28
C GLN A 236 -5.27 33.06 16.85
N TRP A 237 -4.31 32.23 17.27
CA TRP A 237 -3.02 32.71 17.80
C TRP A 237 -2.20 33.43 16.72
N VAL A 238 -2.11 32.87 15.51
CA VAL A 238 -1.41 33.52 14.38
C VAL A 238 -2.08 34.85 14.02
N GLY A 239 -3.41 34.91 14.00
CA GLY A 239 -4.16 36.16 13.75
C GLY A 239 -3.93 37.23 14.83
N PHE A 240 -3.85 36.83 16.10
CA PHE A 240 -3.56 37.74 17.21
C PHE A 240 -2.12 38.28 17.16
N THR A 241 -1.12 37.43 16.87
CA THR A 241 0.27 37.88 16.74
C THR A 241 0.51 38.73 15.50
N ALA A 242 -0.14 38.41 14.37
CA ALA A 242 -0.06 39.21 13.16
C ALA A 242 -0.64 40.61 13.36
N SER A 243 -1.81 40.74 14.00
CA SER A 243 -2.43 42.04 14.28
C SER A 243 -1.62 42.87 15.31
N ALA A 244 -1.01 42.23 16.31
CA ALA A 244 -0.08 42.88 17.22
C ALA A 244 1.17 43.41 16.49
N GLY A 245 1.75 42.62 15.58
CA GLY A 245 2.87 43.04 14.73
C GLY A 245 2.52 44.22 13.82
N VAL A 246 1.34 44.19 13.19
CA VAL A 246 0.85 45.27 12.32
C VAL A 246 0.59 46.56 13.10
N ASN A 247 0.00 46.49 14.30
CA ASN A 247 -0.24 47.68 15.13
C ASN A 247 1.06 48.32 15.64
N VAL A 248 2.07 47.50 15.98
CA VAL A 248 3.40 47.99 16.38
C VAL A 248 4.15 48.62 15.19
N LEU A 249 3.99 48.09 13.98
CA LEU A 249 4.54 48.70 12.76
C LEU A 249 3.85 50.03 12.42
N ARG A 250 2.52 50.10 12.60
CA ARG A 250 1.73 51.32 12.41
C ARG A 250 2.09 52.40 13.44
N SER A 251 2.38 52.02 14.69
CA SER A 251 2.79 52.97 15.74
C SER A 251 4.19 53.54 15.54
N LYS A 252 5.04 52.89 14.71
CA LYS A 252 6.38 53.37 14.35
C LYS A 252 6.42 54.19 13.05
N GLY A 253 5.26 54.57 12.50
CA GLY A 253 5.18 55.54 11.40
C GLY A 253 5.45 54.96 10.01
N LEU A 254 5.52 53.63 9.86
CA LEU A 254 5.54 52.99 8.54
C LEU A 254 4.12 53.06 7.95
N ARG A 255 3.97 53.82 6.85
CA ARG A 255 2.74 53.76 6.04
C ARG A 255 2.70 52.40 5.34
N ILE A 256 1.84 51.52 5.85
CA ILE A 256 1.42 50.27 5.22
C ILE A 256 -0.03 50.47 4.79
#